data_AF-A0A352CUC9-F1
#
_entry.id   AF-A0A352CUC9-F1
#
_cell.length_a   1.000
_cell.length_b   1.000
_cell.length_c   1.000
_cell.angle_alpha   90.00
_cell.angle_beta   90.00
_cell.angle_gamma   90.00
#
_symmetry.space_group_name_H-M   'P 1'
#
loop_
_entity.id
_entity.type
_entity.pdbx_description
1 polymer ?
#
loop_
_entity_poly.entity_id
_entity_poly.type
_entity_poly.pdbx_seq_one_letter_code
_entity_poly.pdbx_strand_id
1 'polypeptide(L)'
;MMQYREFEGMLVKELQKQSEGMFSVSLSEVSKNNGLKKRAIILKGKSGCVSPTAYPEDYYRRARYSMSIPEIADEIIDSYLHCVAVKDSLPEDFFLHYETVAPHVYCQLVNRKKNEERLSGMPFEPWQDLAVSYYYQADGKMSDYHIQISLSHLEKWGIGTDQLRKDAWQNTLEKKRATLRRLCDILRESPEYSRDGELPDSSLLVLTNTDGVAGAVAIAYPNQIEIIRAGLDSGFYMIPCSIHECLILPDDGTYREEELNSMVRDVNKTQLQPDDVLSDHVYKF
;
A
#
# COMPACT_ATOMS: atom_id res chain seq x y z
N MET A 1 18.00 29.37 -0.99
CA MET A 1 17.09 28.25 -0.72
C MET A 1 17.55 27.09 -1.60
N MET A 2 17.95 25.96 -1.01
CA MET A 2 18.52 24.82 -1.76
C MET A 2 17.50 24.24 -2.75
N GLN A 3 17.89 24.05 -4.00
CA GLN A 3 17.00 23.44 -4.99
C GLN A 3 16.89 21.92 -4.79
N TYR A 4 15.79 21.31 -5.23
CA TYR A 4 15.54 19.88 -5.01
C TYR A 4 16.63 18.98 -5.60
N ARG A 5 17.07 19.28 -6.83
CA ARG A 5 18.15 18.55 -7.51
C ARG A 5 19.49 18.65 -6.78
N GLU A 6 19.75 19.81 -6.19
CA GLU A 6 20.95 20.05 -5.41
C GLU A 6 20.92 19.23 -4.11
N PHE A 7 19.77 19.21 -3.43
CA PHE A 7 19.53 18.37 -2.27
C PHE A 7 19.74 16.88 -2.57
N GLU A 8 19.15 16.34 -3.65
CA GLU A 8 19.35 14.95 -4.07
C GLU A 8 20.84 14.62 -4.21
N GLY A 9 21.59 15.46 -4.92
CA GLY A 9 23.01 15.26 -5.18
C GLY A 9 23.86 15.35 -3.90
N MET A 10 23.54 16.28 -3.00
CA MET A 10 24.24 16.41 -1.72
C MET A 10 23.95 15.23 -0.79
N LEU A 11 22.70 14.78 -0.72
CA LEU A 11 22.31 13.62 0.10
C LEU A 11 22.99 12.34 -0.38
N VAL A 12 23.05 12.10 -1.69
CA VAL A 12 23.77 10.94 -2.26
C VAL A 12 25.25 10.99 -1.88
N LYS A 13 25.90 12.16 -1.99
CA LYS A 13 27.32 12.31 -1.62
C LYS A 13 27.56 12.08 -0.13
N GLU A 14 26.67 12.59 0.73
CA GLU A 14 26.80 12.40 2.17
C GLU A 14 26.59 10.94 2.56
N LEU A 15 25.58 10.26 1.98
CA LEU A 15 25.38 8.82 2.16
C LEU A 15 26.60 8.01 1.71
N GLN A 16 27.19 8.34 0.56
CA GLN A 16 28.42 7.68 0.09
C GLN A 16 29.58 7.87 1.07
N LYS A 17 29.74 9.08 1.61
CA LYS A 17 30.77 9.42 2.58
C LYS A 17 30.57 8.70 3.92
N GLN A 18 29.38 8.78 4.51
CA GLN A 18 29.05 8.17 5.80
C GLN A 18 28.97 6.64 5.74
N SER A 19 28.58 6.07 4.60
CA SER A 19 28.48 4.62 4.44
C SER A 19 29.83 3.90 4.49
N GLU A 20 30.96 4.61 4.29
CA GLU A 20 32.32 4.04 4.31
C GLU A 20 32.49 2.72 3.51
N GLY A 21 31.73 2.56 2.42
CA GLY A 21 31.79 1.35 1.58
C GLY A 21 31.00 0.14 2.10
N MET A 22 30.15 0.31 3.11
CA MET A 22 29.19 -0.71 3.58
C MET A 22 28.22 -1.13 2.47
N PHE A 23 27.81 -0.18 1.62
CA PHE A 23 26.91 -0.38 0.49
C PHE A 23 27.20 0.61 -0.63
N SER A 24 26.68 0.33 -1.82
CA SER A 24 26.68 1.29 -2.93
C SER A 24 25.40 2.13 -2.93
N VAL A 25 25.55 3.41 -3.26
CA VAL A 25 24.45 4.39 -3.32
C VAL A 25 24.21 4.77 -4.77
N SER A 26 22.99 4.60 -5.25
CA SER A 26 22.60 4.99 -6.62
C SER A 26 21.25 5.71 -6.62
N LEU A 27 21.08 6.64 -7.55
CA LEU A 27 19.81 7.34 -7.75
C LEU A 27 19.15 6.80 -9.01
N SER A 28 17.94 6.27 -8.89
CA SER A 28 17.19 5.67 -9.99
C SER A 28 15.75 6.17 -10.01
N GLU A 29 15.11 6.10 -11.17
CA GLU A 29 13.66 6.28 -11.28
C GLU A 29 12.97 4.93 -11.06
N VAL A 30 11.99 4.90 -10.16
CA VAL A 30 11.21 3.69 -9.82
C VAL A 30 9.73 3.96 -10.04
N SER A 31 9.04 2.96 -10.59
CA SER A 31 7.60 3.01 -10.84
C SER A 31 6.84 2.50 -9.62
N LYS A 32 5.94 3.32 -9.07
CA LYS A 32 5.02 3.04 -7.97
C LYS A 32 3.66 2.58 -8.50
N ASN A 33 2.70 2.42 -7.61
CA ASN A 33 1.30 2.19 -7.99
C ASN A 33 0.78 3.39 -8.81
N ASN A 34 -0.24 3.15 -9.63
CA ASN A 34 -0.89 4.13 -10.49
C ASN A 34 0.04 4.82 -11.51
N GLY A 35 1.11 4.14 -11.92
CA GLY A 35 2.07 4.65 -12.90
C GLY A 35 2.94 5.81 -12.38
N LEU A 36 2.91 6.09 -11.08
CA LEU A 36 3.66 7.18 -10.47
C LEU A 36 5.16 6.89 -10.53
N LYS A 37 5.94 7.77 -11.15
CA LYS A 37 7.39 7.66 -11.22
C LYS A 37 8.02 8.52 -10.15
N LYS A 38 8.76 7.89 -9.23
CA LYS A 38 9.49 8.58 -8.16
C LYS A 38 10.99 8.37 -8.35
N ARG A 39 11.77 9.38 -7.98
CA ARG A 39 13.22 9.22 -7.86
C ARG A 39 13.54 8.65 -6.50
N ALA A 40 14.39 7.64 -6.48
CA ALA A 40 14.72 6.93 -5.28
C ALA A 40 16.22 6.67 -5.18
N ILE A 41 16.73 6.85 -3.98
CA ILE A 41 18.06 6.43 -3.59
C ILE A 41 17.98 4.95 -3.23
N ILE A 42 18.68 4.14 -4.01
CA ILE A 42 18.77 2.70 -3.82
C ILE A 42 20.11 2.40 -3.15
N LEU A 43 20.04 1.77 -1.98
CA LEU A 43 21.19 1.32 -1.20
C LEU A 43 21.40 -0.18 -1.46
N LYS A 44 22.49 -0.56 -2.13
CA LYS A 44 22.77 -1.96 -2.45
C LYS A 44 23.96 -2.46 -1.64
N GLY A 45 23.68 -3.36 -0.70
CA GLY A 45 24.70 -4.12 0.04
C GLY A 45 25.41 -5.16 -0.84
N LYS A 46 26.56 -5.65 -0.36
CA LYS A 46 27.39 -6.64 -1.10
C LYS A 46 26.69 -7.97 -1.38
N SER A 47 25.69 -8.34 -0.58
CA SER A 47 24.94 -9.61 -0.68
C SER A 47 23.60 -9.50 -1.43
N GLY A 48 23.31 -8.37 -2.09
CA GLY A 48 22.36 -8.25 -3.21
C GLY A 48 20.86 -8.50 -2.98
N CYS A 49 20.42 -9.07 -1.86
CA CYS A 49 19.03 -9.54 -1.72
C CYS A 49 18.03 -8.48 -1.21
N VAL A 50 18.47 -7.50 -0.42
CA VAL A 50 17.61 -6.42 0.09
C VAL A 50 18.28 -5.09 -0.23
N SER A 51 17.54 -4.22 -0.91
CA SER A 51 18.01 -2.88 -1.29
C SER A 51 17.02 -1.84 -0.79
N PRO A 52 17.21 -1.34 0.45
CA PRO A 52 16.40 -0.26 0.98
C PRO A 52 16.35 0.91 0.00
N THR A 53 15.15 1.45 -0.17
CA THR A 53 14.85 2.46 -1.17
C THR A 53 14.30 3.67 -0.44
N ALA A 54 15.09 4.75 -0.41
CA ALA A 54 14.70 6.02 0.21
C ALA A 54 14.26 7.02 -0.87
N TYR A 55 13.16 7.73 -0.65
CA TYR A 55 12.66 8.73 -1.60
C TYR A 55 13.09 10.12 -1.12
N PRO A 56 14.01 10.82 -1.81
CA PRO A 56 14.52 12.12 -1.36
C PRO A 56 13.43 13.16 -1.15
N GLU A 57 12.30 13.05 -1.86
CA GLU A 57 11.14 13.92 -1.71
C GLU A 57 10.58 13.94 -0.27
N ASP A 58 10.55 12.78 0.40
CA ASP A 58 10.04 12.64 1.77
C ASP A 58 10.90 13.40 2.79
N TYR A 59 12.20 13.54 2.49
CA TYR A 59 13.17 14.23 3.32
C TYR A 59 13.34 15.70 2.94
N TYR A 60 13.03 16.07 1.70
CA TYR A 60 13.30 17.41 1.18
C TYR A 60 12.60 18.52 1.97
N ARG A 61 11.36 18.26 2.40
CA ARG A 61 10.64 19.20 3.26
C ARG A 61 11.33 19.35 4.62
N ARG A 62 11.76 18.25 5.24
CA ARG A 62 12.45 18.27 6.55
C ARG A 62 13.82 18.97 6.47
N ALA A 63 14.56 18.75 5.38
CA ALA A 63 15.83 19.39 5.09
C ALA A 63 15.74 20.93 5.02
N ARG A 64 14.57 21.46 4.63
CA ARG A 64 14.34 22.91 4.49
C ARG A 64 14.07 23.62 5.81
N TYR A 65 13.64 22.91 6.86
CA TYR A 65 13.12 23.55 8.07
C TYR A 65 13.77 23.05 9.36
N SER A 66 14.13 21.78 9.47
CA SER A 66 14.42 21.18 10.79
C SER A 66 15.58 20.18 10.84
N MET A 67 16.11 19.73 9.70
CA MET A 67 17.18 18.72 9.67
C MET A 67 18.27 19.07 8.66
N SER A 68 19.51 18.76 9.02
CA SER A 68 20.67 18.83 8.12
C SER A 68 20.77 17.58 7.25
N ILE A 69 21.49 17.68 6.13
CA ILE A 69 21.73 16.54 5.23
C ILE A 69 22.45 15.38 5.95
N PRO A 70 23.46 15.60 6.80
CA PRO A 70 24.07 14.53 7.59
C PRO A 70 23.07 13.79 8.48
N GLU A 71 22.17 14.48 9.18
CA GLU A 71 21.16 13.84 10.04
C GLU A 71 20.16 13.01 9.22
N ILE A 72 19.77 13.50 8.03
CA ILE A 72 18.92 12.74 7.11
C ILE A 72 19.66 11.48 6.60
N ALA A 73 20.96 11.61 6.32
CA ALA A 73 21.77 10.48 5.87
C ALA A 73 21.92 9.43 6.97
N ASP A 74 22.11 9.84 8.23
CA ASP A 74 22.12 8.95 9.40
C ASP A 74 20.77 8.20 9.54
N GLU A 75 19.63 8.89 9.43
CA GLU A 75 18.30 8.25 9.47
C GLU A 75 18.12 7.19 8.37
N ILE A 76 18.60 7.47 7.16
CA ILE A 76 18.54 6.54 6.03
C ILE A 76 19.49 5.34 6.26
N ILE A 77 20.67 5.57 6.83
CA ILE A 77 21.63 4.52 7.18
C ILE A 77 21.07 3.62 8.28
N ASP A 78 20.47 4.19 9.33
CA ASP A 78 19.85 3.43 10.41
C ASP A 78 18.70 2.55 9.88
N SER A 79 17.87 3.09 8.99
CA SER A 79 16.84 2.32 8.29
C SER A 79 17.44 1.16 7.48
N TYR A 80 18.55 1.40 6.78
CA TYR A 80 19.27 0.35 6.06
C TYR A 80 19.81 -0.73 6.99
N LEU A 81 20.46 -0.36 8.10
CA LEU A 81 21.02 -1.30 9.07
C LEU A 81 19.91 -2.13 9.72
N HIS A 82 18.76 -1.52 9.99
CA HIS A 82 17.58 -2.25 10.45
C HIS A 82 17.11 -3.27 9.41
N CYS A 83 16.98 -2.89 8.14
CA CYS A 83 16.62 -3.81 7.06
C CYS A 83 17.60 -5.00 6.96
N VAL A 84 18.91 -4.74 7.08
CA VAL A 84 19.94 -5.78 7.05
C VAL A 84 19.81 -6.71 8.26
N ALA A 85 19.68 -6.17 9.47
CA ALA A 85 19.55 -6.98 10.68
C ALA A 85 18.29 -7.85 10.65
N VAL A 86 17.19 -7.37 10.08
CA VAL A 86 15.98 -8.18 9.93
C VAL A 86 16.13 -9.18 8.78
N LYS A 87 16.80 -8.84 7.67
CA LYS A 87 17.16 -9.81 6.63
C LYS A 87 18.00 -10.96 7.19
N ASP A 88 18.98 -10.69 8.05
CA ASP A 88 19.82 -11.73 8.66
C ASP A 88 19.02 -12.70 9.57
N SER A 89 17.78 -12.33 9.94
CA SER A 89 16.83 -13.24 10.60
C SER A 89 16.03 -14.13 9.65
N LEU A 90 16.05 -13.84 8.34
CA LEU A 90 15.43 -14.64 7.29
C LEU A 90 16.46 -15.57 6.63
N PRO A 91 16.03 -16.77 6.18
CA PRO A 91 16.87 -17.62 5.32
C PRO A 91 17.35 -16.86 4.07
N GLU A 92 18.59 -17.08 3.61
CA GLU A 92 19.13 -16.41 2.41
C GLU A 92 18.29 -16.66 1.15
N ASP A 93 17.53 -17.76 1.13
CA ASP A 93 16.69 -18.24 0.04
C ASP A 93 15.19 -17.99 0.29
N PHE A 94 14.81 -17.15 1.26
CA PHE A 94 13.40 -16.99 1.69
C PHE A 94 12.41 -16.67 0.56
N PHE A 95 12.89 -16.04 -0.52
CA PHE A 95 12.10 -15.67 -1.69
C PHE A 95 12.44 -16.45 -2.97
N LEU A 96 13.37 -17.41 -2.88
CA LEU A 96 13.80 -18.23 -4.02
C LEU A 96 12.91 -19.45 -4.22
N HIS A 97 12.36 -19.99 -3.14
CA HIS A 97 11.52 -21.18 -3.14
C HIS A 97 10.06 -20.82 -2.90
N TYR A 98 9.16 -21.35 -3.71
CA TYR A 98 7.74 -21.00 -3.58
C TYR A 98 7.14 -21.53 -2.28
N GLU A 99 7.62 -22.66 -1.78
CA GLU A 99 7.12 -23.30 -0.58
C GLU A 99 7.24 -22.38 0.66
N THR A 100 8.26 -21.52 0.72
CA THR A 100 8.44 -20.53 1.78
C THR A 100 7.63 -19.26 1.53
N VAL A 101 7.42 -18.90 0.28
CA VAL A 101 6.68 -17.71 -0.15
C VAL A 101 5.17 -17.91 -0.05
N ALA A 102 4.67 -19.08 -0.42
CA ALA A 102 3.25 -19.41 -0.60
C ALA A 102 2.37 -19.14 0.64
N PRO A 103 2.82 -19.33 1.89
CA PRO A 103 2.00 -19.00 3.06
C PRO A 103 1.84 -17.49 3.32
N HIS A 104 2.57 -16.66 2.57
CA HIS A 104 2.75 -15.22 2.82
C HIS A 104 2.38 -14.37 1.60
N VAL A 105 1.73 -14.97 0.59
CA VAL A 105 1.15 -14.25 -0.55
C VAL A 105 -0.30 -13.87 -0.25
N TYR A 106 -0.67 -12.66 -0.63
CA TYR A 106 -1.98 -12.07 -0.34
C TYR A 106 -2.50 -11.26 -1.53
N CYS A 107 -3.80 -11.04 -1.56
CA CYS A 107 -4.50 -10.21 -2.54
C CYS A 107 -4.54 -8.74 -2.09
N GLN A 108 -4.46 -7.81 -3.05
CA GLN A 108 -4.74 -6.38 -2.89
C GLN A 108 -5.53 -5.87 -4.09
N LEU A 109 -6.19 -4.72 -3.97
CA LEU A 109 -6.76 -4.01 -5.11
C LEU A 109 -5.80 -2.93 -5.63
N VAL A 110 -5.82 -2.72 -6.95
CA VAL A 110 -5.16 -1.59 -7.62
C VAL A 110 -6.08 -1.02 -8.70
N ASN A 111 -5.90 0.26 -9.04
CA ASN A 111 -6.59 0.84 -10.20
C ASN A 111 -6.10 0.16 -11.49
N ARG A 112 -7.00 -0.47 -12.25
CA ARG A 112 -6.60 -1.24 -13.44
C ARG A 112 -6.05 -0.36 -14.55
N LYS A 113 -6.70 0.76 -14.83
CA LYS A 113 -6.33 1.66 -15.93
C LYS A 113 -5.01 2.39 -15.63
N LYS A 114 -4.87 2.94 -14.43
CA LYS A 114 -3.65 3.67 -14.00
C LYS A 114 -2.44 2.72 -13.87
N ASN A 115 -2.66 1.41 -13.74
CA ASN A 115 -1.59 0.41 -13.67
C ASN A 115 -1.45 -0.45 -14.93
N GLU A 116 -2.04 -0.09 -16.07
CA GLU A 116 -2.05 -0.93 -17.28
C GLU A 116 -0.65 -1.42 -17.70
N GLU A 117 0.34 -0.51 -17.76
CA GLU A 117 1.74 -0.85 -18.08
C GLU A 117 2.32 -1.85 -17.08
N ARG A 118 2.10 -1.63 -15.78
CA ARG A 118 2.62 -2.47 -14.70
C ARG A 118 1.94 -3.85 -14.66
N LEU A 119 0.62 -3.88 -14.87
CA LEU A 119 -0.18 -5.11 -14.88
C LEU A 119 0.17 -6.02 -16.06
N SER A 120 0.75 -5.50 -17.15
CA SER A 120 1.23 -6.33 -18.26
C SER A 120 2.30 -7.36 -17.84
N GLY A 121 3.04 -7.08 -16.76
CA GLY A 121 4.07 -7.97 -16.20
C GLY A 121 3.66 -8.66 -14.91
N MET A 122 2.39 -8.59 -14.50
CA MET A 122 1.90 -9.10 -13.22
C MET A 122 0.67 -10.01 -13.39
N PRO A 123 0.53 -11.06 -12.58
CA PRO A 123 -0.73 -11.78 -12.47
C PRO A 123 -1.80 -10.89 -11.80
N PHE A 124 -3.01 -10.86 -12.37
CA PHE A 124 -4.15 -10.14 -11.80
C PHE A 124 -5.49 -10.73 -12.24
N GLU A 125 -6.54 -10.42 -11.48
CA GLU A 125 -7.94 -10.68 -11.81
C GLU A 125 -8.69 -9.35 -11.97
N PRO A 126 -9.52 -9.19 -13.00
CA PRO A 126 -10.36 -7.99 -13.12
C PRO A 126 -11.46 -7.98 -12.06
N TRP A 127 -11.70 -6.82 -11.45
CA TRP A 127 -12.83 -6.59 -10.55
C TRP A 127 -13.38 -5.20 -10.83
N GLN A 128 -14.55 -5.10 -11.46
CA GLN A 128 -15.07 -3.83 -12.02
C GLN A 128 -13.99 -3.12 -12.89
N ASP A 129 -13.72 -1.83 -12.62
CA ASP A 129 -12.64 -1.03 -13.21
C ASP A 129 -11.30 -1.17 -12.45
N LEU A 130 -11.25 -1.99 -11.41
CA LEU A 130 -10.05 -2.29 -10.63
C LEU A 130 -9.46 -3.66 -11.04
N ALA A 131 -8.33 -4.00 -10.43
CA ALA A 131 -7.70 -5.30 -10.55
C ALA A 131 -7.28 -5.81 -9.18
N VAL A 132 -7.61 -7.07 -8.90
CA VAL A 132 -7.01 -7.82 -7.78
C VAL A 132 -5.63 -8.29 -8.24
N SER A 133 -4.59 -7.85 -7.53
CA SER A 133 -3.20 -8.26 -7.77
C SER A 133 -2.61 -8.89 -6.51
N TYR A 134 -1.42 -9.48 -6.62
CA TYR A 134 -0.84 -10.29 -5.56
C TYR A 134 0.48 -9.72 -5.04
N TYR A 135 0.68 -9.79 -3.73
CA TYR A 135 1.89 -9.35 -3.07
C TYR A 135 2.33 -10.36 -2.00
N TYR A 136 3.62 -10.41 -1.73
CA TYR A 136 4.21 -11.09 -0.58
C TYR A 136 4.39 -10.09 0.55
N GLN A 137 4.07 -10.51 1.77
CA GLN A 137 4.34 -9.75 2.99
C GLN A 137 4.88 -10.70 4.05
N ALA A 138 6.08 -10.38 4.55
CA ALA A 138 6.72 -11.16 5.59
C ALA A 138 6.01 -10.95 6.93
N ASP A 139 6.08 -11.96 7.81
CA ASP A 139 5.54 -11.89 9.16
C ASP A 139 6.45 -11.09 10.11
N GLY A 140 5.90 -10.69 11.27
CA GLY A 140 6.66 -10.11 12.37
C GLY A 140 7.18 -8.70 12.06
N LYS A 141 8.45 -8.43 12.39
CA LYS A 141 9.07 -7.09 12.25
C LYS A 141 9.21 -6.60 10.81
N MET A 142 8.89 -7.44 9.82
CA MET A 142 8.90 -7.09 8.39
C MET A 142 7.50 -6.93 7.80
N SER A 143 6.45 -6.86 8.61
CA SER A 143 5.07 -6.67 8.13
C SER A 143 4.93 -5.47 7.20
N ASP A 144 5.77 -4.45 7.37
CA ASP A 144 5.69 -3.21 6.59
C ASP A 144 6.36 -3.34 5.20
N TYR A 145 6.98 -4.48 4.90
CA TYR A 145 7.61 -4.74 3.61
C TYR A 145 6.71 -5.58 2.72
N HIS A 146 6.36 -5.03 1.56
CA HIS A 146 5.52 -5.68 0.56
C HIS A 146 6.31 -5.89 -0.73
N ILE A 147 6.40 -7.12 -1.21
CA ILE A 147 7.00 -7.44 -2.50
C ILE A 147 5.89 -7.76 -3.49
N GLN A 148 5.86 -7.03 -4.60
CA GLN A 148 4.82 -7.18 -5.60
C GLN A 148 5.18 -8.36 -6.50
N ILE A 149 4.23 -9.27 -6.70
CA ILE A 149 4.50 -10.51 -7.42
C ILE A 149 4.36 -10.24 -8.92
N SER A 150 5.42 -10.52 -9.67
CA SER A 150 5.47 -10.38 -11.13
C SER A 150 5.48 -11.74 -11.80
N LEU A 151 5.14 -11.82 -13.08
CA LEU A 151 5.19 -13.05 -13.86
C LEU A 151 6.60 -13.68 -13.85
N SER A 152 7.65 -12.87 -13.79
CA SER A 152 9.04 -13.36 -13.67
C SER A 152 9.32 -14.08 -12.35
N HIS A 153 8.59 -13.76 -11.27
CA HIS A 153 8.68 -14.53 -10.02
C HIS A 153 8.05 -15.92 -10.19
N LEU A 154 6.90 -16.01 -10.86
CA LEU A 154 6.23 -17.29 -11.13
C LEU A 154 7.11 -18.22 -11.98
N GLU A 155 7.78 -17.67 -13.00
CA GLU A 155 8.75 -18.42 -13.81
C GLU A 155 9.89 -18.98 -12.97
N LYS A 156 10.46 -18.19 -12.05
CA LYS A 156 11.53 -18.64 -11.15
C LYS A 156 11.05 -19.71 -10.17
N TRP A 157 9.84 -19.56 -9.68
CA TRP A 157 9.20 -20.49 -8.74
C TRP A 157 8.66 -21.76 -9.40
N GLY A 158 8.57 -21.79 -10.73
CA GLY A 158 8.03 -22.92 -11.48
C GLY A 158 6.53 -23.14 -11.26
N ILE A 159 5.78 -22.09 -10.93
CA ILE A 159 4.32 -22.16 -10.68
C ILE A 159 3.49 -21.39 -11.71
N GLY A 160 2.23 -21.77 -11.86
CA GLY A 160 1.25 -21.06 -12.68
C GLY A 160 0.47 -19.99 -11.89
N THR A 161 -0.23 -19.12 -12.63
CA THR A 161 -1.09 -18.07 -12.06
C THR A 161 -2.22 -18.63 -11.21
N ASP A 162 -2.80 -19.78 -11.60
CA ASP A 162 -3.91 -20.40 -10.88
C ASP A 162 -3.51 -20.90 -9.48
N GLN A 163 -2.28 -21.40 -9.35
CA GLN A 163 -1.73 -21.84 -8.06
C GLN A 163 -1.52 -20.63 -7.15
N LEU A 164 -0.85 -19.58 -7.65
CA LEU A 164 -0.67 -18.33 -6.91
C LEU A 164 -2.01 -17.74 -6.45
N ARG A 165 -2.97 -17.66 -7.37
CA ARG A 165 -4.31 -17.14 -7.10
C ARG A 165 -4.97 -17.89 -5.96
N LYS A 166 -4.95 -19.23 -6.01
CA LYS A 166 -5.56 -20.07 -4.98
C LYS A 166 -4.92 -19.81 -3.61
N ASP A 167 -3.59 -19.82 -3.54
CA ASP A 167 -2.86 -19.65 -2.29
C ASP A 167 -3.07 -18.25 -1.72
N ALA A 168 -3.02 -17.22 -2.56
CA ALA A 168 -3.23 -15.82 -2.15
C ALA A 168 -4.64 -15.59 -1.60
N TRP A 169 -5.68 -16.10 -2.26
CA TRP A 169 -7.05 -15.99 -1.74
C TRP A 169 -7.24 -16.76 -0.44
N GLN A 170 -6.69 -17.98 -0.35
CA GLN A 170 -6.77 -18.76 0.89
C GLN A 170 -6.14 -17.99 2.06
N ASN A 171 -4.91 -17.49 1.89
CA ASN A 171 -4.21 -16.73 2.92
C ASN A 171 -4.93 -15.43 3.27
N THR A 172 -5.41 -14.69 2.27
CA THR A 172 -6.13 -13.42 2.49
C THR A 172 -7.41 -13.64 3.28
N LEU A 173 -8.21 -14.66 2.95
CA LEU A 173 -9.45 -14.94 3.68
C LEU A 173 -9.20 -15.47 5.09
N GLU A 174 -8.12 -16.24 5.29
CA GLU A 174 -7.77 -16.80 6.60
C GLU A 174 -7.18 -15.74 7.54
N LYS A 175 -6.21 -14.96 7.05
CA LYS A 175 -5.35 -14.08 7.86
C LYS A 175 -5.72 -12.60 7.79
N LYS A 176 -6.39 -12.14 6.73
CA LYS A 176 -6.76 -10.73 6.52
C LYS A 176 -8.28 -10.56 6.56
N ARG A 177 -8.92 -10.99 7.65
CA ARG A 177 -10.39 -11.03 7.73
C ARG A 177 -10.99 -9.64 7.57
N ALA A 178 -12.13 -9.55 6.90
CA ALA A 178 -12.82 -8.28 6.72
C ALA A 178 -13.34 -7.74 8.06
N THR A 179 -13.23 -6.44 8.24
CA THR A 179 -13.83 -5.69 9.35
C THR A 179 -14.72 -4.60 8.75
N LEU A 180 -15.94 -4.49 9.26
CA LEU A 180 -16.90 -3.46 8.86
C LEU A 180 -17.34 -2.74 10.13
N ARG A 181 -17.01 -1.45 10.25
CA ARG A 181 -17.28 -0.66 11.45
C ARG A 181 -17.82 0.71 11.08
N ARG A 182 -18.64 1.31 11.93
CA ARG A 182 -19.05 2.71 11.76
C ARG A 182 -17.85 3.62 11.95
N LEU A 183 -17.73 4.64 11.11
CA LEU A 183 -16.64 5.61 11.22
C LEU A 183 -16.68 6.32 12.59
N CYS A 184 -17.87 6.66 13.09
CA CYS A 184 -18.02 7.31 14.39
C CYS A 184 -17.47 6.47 15.55
N ASP A 185 -17.59 5.14 15.50
CA ASP A 185 -17.04 4.25 16.52
C ASP A 185 -15.52 4.18 16.48
N ILE A 186 -14.94 4.16 15.27
CA ILE A 186 -13.48 4.22 15.09
C ILE A 186 -12.93 5.54 15.64
N LEU A 187 -13.60 6.67 15.34
CA LEU A 187 -13.16 7.99 15.81
C LEU A 187 -13.27 8.13 17.32
N ARG A 188 -14.29 7.55 17.98
CA ARG A 188 -14.43 7.56 19.45
C ARG A 188 -13.29 6.85 20.17
N GLU A 189 -12.68 5.86 19.53
CA GLU A 189 -11.53 5.13 20.07
C GLU A 189 -10.22 5.91 19.96
N SER A 190 -10.18 6.96 19.12
CA SER A 190 -9.00 7.80 18.97
C SER A 190 -8.88 8.82 20.11
N PRO A 191 -7.73 8.87 20.82
CA PRO A 191 -7.50 9.85 21.89
C PRO A 191 -7.67 11.31 21.44
N GLU A 192 -7.40 11.60 20.16
CA GLU A 192 -7.50 12.94 19.58
C GLU A 192 -8.95 13.43 19.44
N TYR A 193 -9.89 12.52 19.14
CA TYR A 193 -11.30 12.86 18.92
C TYR A 193 -12.18 12.56 20.14
N SER A 194 -11.65 11.81 21.11
CA SER A 194 -12.36 11.46 22.35
C SER A 194 -12.56 12.62 23.32
N ARG A 195 -11.84 13.75 23.15
CA ARG A 195 -11.79 14.84 24.14
C ARG A 195 -12.74 16.02 23.92
N ASP A 196 -13.19 16.28 22.70
CA ASP A 196 -13.96 17.49 22.39
C ASP A 196 -15.06 17.22 21.35
N GLY A 197 -16.28 16.94 21.83
CA GLY A 197 -17.52 17.10 21.06
C GLY A 197 -18.35 15.84 20.77
N GLU A 198 -19.65 16.04 20.58
CA GLU A 198 -20.54 15.03 19.98
C GLU A 198 -20.10 14.81 18.53
N LEU A 199 -19.48 13.66 18.24
CA LEU A 199 -19.25 13.24 16.86
C LEU A 199 -20.62 13.05 16.18
N PRO A 200 -20.83 13.65 14.99
CA PRO A 200 -22.08 13.48 14.26
C PRO A 200 -22.32 11.99 14.02
N ASP A 201 -23.55 11.54 14.27
CA ASP A 201 -23.92 10.17 13.97
C ASP A 201 -23.83 9.96 12.46
N SER A 202 -22.81 9.21 12.05
CA SER A 202 -22.52 8.96 10.65
C SER A 202 -22.97 7.55 10.31
N SER A 203 -23.80 7.43 9.27
CA SER A 203 -24.16 6.16 8.64
C SER A 203 -23.00 5.55 7.84
N LEU A 204 -21.87 6.27 7.71
CA LEU A 204 -20.69 5.82 6.99
C LEU A 204 -20.01 4.67 7.71
N LEU A 205 -19.81 3.58 6.99
CA LEU A 205 -19.05 2.43 7.46
C LEU A 205 -17.70 2.36 6.75
N VAL A 206 -16.70 1.85 7.45
CA VAL A 206 -15.37 1.58 6.93
C VAL A 206 -15.23 0.06 6.80
N LEU A 207 -15.01 -0.41 5.58
CA LEU A 207 -14.65 -1.78 5.27
C LEU A 207 -13.14 -1.86 5.01
N THR A 208 -12.44 -2.64 5.83
CA THR A 208 -11.00 -2.92 5.66
C THR A 208 -10.70 -4.35 6.12
N ASN A 209 -9.43 -4.74 6.21
CA ASN A 209 -9.01 -6.00 6.83
C ASN A 209 -8.50 -5.79 8.25
N THR A 210 -8.25 -6.87 9.00
CA THR A 210 -7.76 -6.84 10.39
C THR A 210 -6.47 -6.06 10.61
N ASP A 211 -5.70 -5.81 9.55
CA ASP A 211 -4.37 -5.23 9.63
C ASP A 211 -4.36 -3.77 9.15
N GLY A 212 -5.43 -3.30 8.51
CA GLY A 212 -5.53 -1.95 7.93
C GLY A 212 -4.61 -1.72 6.71
N VAL A 213 -3.98 -2.77 6.18
CA VAL A 213 -3.01 -2.68 5.06
C VAL A 213 -3.59 -3.37 3.84
N ALA A 214 -3.67 -2.66 2.71
CA ALA A 214 -4.27 -3.16 1.47
C ALA A 214 -5.70 -3.71 1.67
N GLY A 215 -6.42 -3.21 2.68
CA GLY A 215 -7.67 -3.78 3.16
C GLY A 215 -8.88 -3.51 2.29
N ALA A 216 -8.79 -2.59 1.32
CA ALA A 216 -9.88 -2.34 0.37
C ALA A 216 -10.25 -3.60 -0.43
N VAL A 217 -9.32 -4.56 -0.59
CA VAL A 217 -9.57 -5.86 -1.22
C VAL A 217 -10.71 -6.65 -0.56
N ALA A 218 -11.07 -6.33 0.68
CA ALA A 218 -12.22 -6.89 1.38
C ALA A 218 -13.52 -6.77 0.57
N ILE A 219 -13.69 -5.73 -0.26
CA ILE A 219 -14.89 -5.60 -1.14
C ILE A 219 -15.04 -6.76 -2.13
N ALA A 220 -13.94 -7.41 -2.48
CA ALA A 220 -13.90 -8.53 -3.41
C ALA A 220 -13.99 -9.90 -2.70
N TYR A 221 -14.19 -9.92 -1.37
CA TYR A 221 -14.31 -11.18 -0.64
C TYR A 221 -15.59 -11.93 -1.03
N PRO A 222 -15.57 -13.28 -1.02
CA PRO A 222 -16.75 -14.06 -1.33
C PRO A 222 -17.93 -13.67 -0.44
N ASN A 223 -19.08 -13.44 -1.06
CA ASN A 223 -20.33 -13.05 -0.41
C ASN A 223 -20.31 -11.71 0.36
N GLN A 224 -19.27 -10.88 0.19
CA GLN A 224 -19.13 -9.65 0.97
C GLN A 224 -20.28 -8.66 0.72
N ILE A 225 -20.74 -8.55 -0.53
CA ILE A 225 -21.85 -7.67 -0.89
C ILE A 225 -23.13 -8.12 -0.18
N GLU A 226 -23.40 -9.43 -0.14
CA GLU A 226 -24.54 -10.04 0.54
C GLU A 226 -24.48 -9.84 2.05
N ILE A 227 -23.29 -9.98 2.65
CA ILE A 227 -23.06 -9.72 4.07
C ILE A 227 -23.36 -8.26 4.42
N ILE A 228 -22.90 -7.32 3.59
CA ILE A 228 -23.19 -5.89 3.79
C ILE A 228 -24.68 -5.61 3.63
N ARG A 229 -25.31 -6.12 2.57
CA ARG A 229 -26.77 -5.96 2.33
C ARG A 229 -27.59 -6.50 3.50
N ALA A 230 -27.20 -7.62 4.11
CA ALA A 230 -27.93 -8.19 5.23
C ALA A 230 -27.90 -7.33 6.51
N GLY A 231 -26.93 -6.40 6.62
CA GLY A 231 -26.80 -5.46 7.73
C GLY A 231 -27.41 -4.08 7.49
N LEU A 232 -28.02 -3.85 6.32
CA LEU A 232 -28.57 -2.55 5.92
C LEU A 232 -30.02 -2.69 5.48
N ASP A 233 -30.85 -1.69 5.81
CA ASP A 233 -32.27 -1.66 5.43
C ASP A 233 -32.51 -1.15 4.00
N SER A 234 -31.45 -0.72 3.31
CA SER A 234 -31.47 -0.19 1.95
C SER A 234 -30.27 -0.68 1.13
N GLY A 235 -30.24 -0.30 -0.15
CA GLY A 235 -29.04 -0.44 -0.97
C GLY A 235 -27.89 0.39 -0.43
N PHE A 236 -26.73 0.35 -1.08
CA PHE A 236 -25.57 1.14 -0.63
C PHE A 236 -24.62 1.49 -1.76
N TYR A 237 -23.81 2.50 -1.50
CA TYR A 237 -22.66 2.86 -2.30
C TYR A 237 -21.38 2.32 -1.69
N MET A 238 -20.55 1.67 -2.51
CA MET A 238 -19.15 1.38 -2.20
C MET A 238 -18.27 2.49 -2.75
N ILE A 239 -17.38 3.00 -1.92
CA ILE A 239 -16.49 4.12 -2.23
C ILE A 239 -15.03 3.65 -2.09
N PRO A 240 -14.45 3.09 -3.16
CA PRO A 240 -13.07 2.57 -3.16
C PRO A 240 -12.06 3.70 -3.42
N CYS A 241 -11.95 4.68 -2.53
CA CYS A 241 -11.02 5.80 -2.76
C CYS A 241 -9.55 5.42 -2.49
N SER A 242 -9.29 4.50 -1.56
CA SER A 242 -7.97 4.15 -1.02
C SER A 242 -7.69 2.66 -1.18
N ILE A 243 -6.42 2.26 -1.33
CA ILE A 243 -6.02 0.83 -1.30
C ILE A 243 -6.20 0.20 0.10
N HIS A 244 -6.26 1.02 1.15
CA HIS A 244 -6.28 0.56 2.54
C HIS A 244 -7.68 0.23 3.07
N GLU A 245 -8.70 0.92 2.57
CA GLU A 245 -10.09 0.74 2.99
C GLU A 245 -11.07 1.15 1.88
N CYS A 246 -12.29 0.64 1.98
CA CYS A 246 -13.44 1.10 1.20
C CYS A 246 -14.49 1.65 2.14
N LEU A 247 -15.09 2.79 1.80
CA LEU A 247 -16.22 3.31 2.57
C LEU A 247 -17.52 2.74 2.03
N ILE A 248 -18.45 2.42 2.93
CA ILE A 248 -19.79 1.97 2.61
C ILE A 248 -20.77 3.01 3.12
N LEU A 249 -21.59 3.54 2.21
CA LEU A 249 -22.61 4.54 2.51
C LEU A 249 -23.99 3.96 2.19
N PRO A 250 -24.89 3.78 3.18
CA PRO A 250 -26.26 3.38 2.91
C PRO A 250 -26.95 4.36 1.94
N ASP A 251 -27.67 3.82 0.96
CA ASP A 251 -28.44 4.60 0.00
C ASP A 251 -29.83 4.87 0.58
N ASP A 252 -29.97 5.97 1.30
CA ASP A 252 -31.23 6.49 1.83
C ASP A 252 -31.87 7.54 0.89
N GLY A 253 -31.30 7.73 -0.31
CA GLY A 253 -31.73 8.72 -1.29
C GLY A 253 -31.17 10.13 -1.05
N THR A 254 -30.32 10.35 -0.03
CA THR A 254 -29.71 11.65 0.25
C THR A 254 -28.78 12.12 -0.87
N TYR A 255 -28.02 11.20 -1.47
CA TYR A 255 -27.02 11.51 -2.48
C TYR A 255 -27.33 10.85 -3.82
N ARG A 256 -27.03 11.59 -4.90
CA ARG A 256 -26.96 11.02 -6.25
C ARG A 256 -25.56 10.48 -6.53
N GLU A 257 -25.47 9.50 -7.42
CA GLU A 257 -24.19 8.88 -7.79
C GLU A 257 -23.19 9.91 -8.34
N GLU A 258 -23.65 10.86 -9.17
CA GLU A 258 -22.79 11.91 -9.73
C GLU A 258 -22.21 12.85 -8.68
N GLU A 259 -22.99 13.14 -7.63
CA GLU A 259 -22.56 13.99 -6.51
C GLU A 259 -21.47 13.28 -5.70
N LEU A 260 -21.68 12.00 -5.39
CA LEU A 260 -20.66 11.17 -4.72
C LEU A 260 -19.39 11.06 -5.56
N ASN A 261 -19.51 10.80 -6.86
CA ASN A 261 -18.37 10.75 -7.78
C ASN A 261 -17.58 12.08 -7.78
N SER A 262 -18.26 13.22 -7.70
CA SER A 262 -17.58 14.52 -7.57
C SER A 262 -16.82 14.64 -6.25
N MET A 263 -17.45 14.28 -5.13
CA MET A 263 -16.81 14.32 -3.81
C MET A 263 -15.59 13.40 -3.73
N VAL A 264 -15.69 12.19 -4.28
CA VAL A 264 -14.58 11.21 -4.31
C VAL A 264 -13.39 11.77 -5.10
N ARG A 265 -13.63 12.39 -6.27
CA ARG A 265 -12.56 13.00 -7.07
C ARG A 265 -11.84 14.12 -6.32
N ASP A 266 -12.56 14.92 -5.54
CA ASP A 266 -11.97 16.01 -4.78
C ASP A 266 -11.14 15.49 -3.61
N VAL A 267 -11.62 14.47 -2.89
CA VAL A 267 -10.87 13.78 -1.83
C VAL A 267 -9.61 13.13 -2.40
N ASN A 268 -9.72 12.38 -3.49
CA ASN A 268 -8.58 11.72 -4.13
C ASN A 268 -7.47 12.71 -4.55
N LYS A 269 -7.85 13.91 -5.00
CA LYS A 269 -6.88 14.93 -5.44
C LYS A 269 -6.23 15.70 -4.29
N THR A 270 -6.91 15.83 -3.15
CA THR A 270 -6.50 16.77 -2.10
C THR A 270 -6.04 16.10 -0.82
N GLN A 271 -6.53 14.89 -0.51
CA GLN A 271 -6.32 14.23 0.77
C GLN A 271 -5.53 12.91 0.67
N LEU A 272 -5.49 12.27 -0.51
CA LEU A 272 -4.83 10.98 -0.68
C LEU A 272 -3.50 11.09 -1.42
N GLN A 273 -2.59 10.15 -1.13
CA GLN A 273 -1.39 10.02 -1.95
C GLN A 273 -1.79 9.46 -3.33
N PRO A 274 -1.21 9.96 -4.43
CA PRO A 274 -1.56 9.51 -5.77
C PRO A 274 -1.37 8.00 -5.99
N ASP A 275 -0.43 7.39 -5.28
CA ASP A 275 -0.16 5.94 -5.27
C ASP A 275 -1.10 5.12 -4.37
N ASP A 276 -1.96 5.75 -3.57
CA ASP A 276 -2.97 5.05 -2.75
C ASP A 276 -4.37 5.08 -3.38
N VAL A 277 -4.60 5.91 -4.40
CA VAL A 277 -5.93 6.10 -4.99
C VAL A 277 -6.40 4.85 -5.76
N LEU A 278 -7.59 4.35 -5.46
CA LEU A 278 -8.20 3.20 -6.15
C LEU A 278 -9.15 3.60 -7.28
N SER A 279 -10.23 4.33 -7.01
CA SER A 279 -11.14 4.81 -8.06
C SER A 279 -11.66 6.21 -7.81
N ASP A 280 -12.07 6.85 -8.91
CA ASP A 280 -12.68 8.18 -8.96
C ASP A 280 -14.22 8.11 -9.08
N HIS A 281 -14.80 6.93 -8.84
CA HIS A 281 -16.24 6.70 -8.81
C HIS A 281 -16.66 5.68 -7.76
N VAL A 282 -17.95 5.71 -7.43
CA VAL A 282 -18.61 4.79 -6.51
C VAL A 282 -19.28 3.65 -7.27
N TYR A 283 -19.53 2.53 -6.59
CA TYR A 283 -20.37 1.44 -7.11
C TYR A 283 -21.67 1.38 -6.32
N LYS A 284 -22.79 1.23 -7.01
CA LYS A 284 -24.12 1.09 -6.41
C LYS A 284 -24.55 -0.37 -6.35
N PHE A 285 -24.98 -0.84 -5.17
CA PHE A 285 -25.47 -2.19 -4.92
C PHE A 285 -26.81 -2.19 -4.18
#